data_AF-A0AA43LUS3-F1
#
_entry.id   AF-A0AA43LUS3-F1
#
_cell.length_a   1.000
_cell.length_b   1.000
_cell.length_c   1.000
_cell.angle_alpha   90.00
_cell.angle_beta   90.00
_cell.angle_gamma   90.00
#
_symmetry.space_group_name_H-M   'P 1'
#
loop_
_entity.id
_entity.type
_entity.pdbx_description
1 polymer ?
#
loop_
_entity_poly.entity_id
_entity_poly.type
_entity_poly.pdbx_seq_one_letter_code
_entity_poly.pdbx_strand_id
1 'polypeptide(L)'
;MDEHMKRRLDKQRKLFSQLGITLDALTIHEKEFSMKLRGYDAEEVDTFLDSVIKDYERFYATIADLMDKWQEQQLELRELKEQSKAAAATPPVIRGVDPQDLEDIVARLEGNLRMLKDKLPRTEKYL
;
A
#
# COMPACT_ATOMS: atom_id res chain seq x y z
N MET A 1 -26.47 -5.08 -24.68
CA MET A 1 -25.28 -4.81 -23.83
C MET A 1 -25.50 -5.47 -22.49
N ASP A 2 -24.76 -6.53 -22.18
CA ASP A 2 -24.93 -7.29 -20.95
C ASP A 2 -24.48 -6.47 -19.72
N GLU A 3 -25.12 -6.69 -18.58
CA GLU A 3 -24.85 -5.96 -17.33
C GLU A 3 -23.38 -6.09 -16.89
N HIS A 4 -22.78 -7.25 -17.14
CA HIS A 4 -21.36 -7.51 -16.87
C HIS A 4 -20.42 -6.63 -17.71
N MET A 5 -20.74 -6.41 -18.98
CA MET A 5 -19.97 -5.53 -19.87
C MET A 5 -20.06 -4.07 -19.39
N LYS A 6 -21.24 -3.64 -18.94
CA LYS A 6 -21.46 -2.30 -18.38
C LYS A 6 -20.62 -2.08 -17.11
N ARG A 7 -20.62 -3.03 -16.18
CA ARG A 7 -19.81 -2.95 -14.95
C ARG A 7 -18.31 -2.87 -15.25
N ARG A 8 -17.83 -3.62 -16.26
CA ARG A 8 -16.42 -3.56 -16.71
C ARG A 8 -16.09 -2.18 -17.27
N LEU A 9 -16.96 -1.61 -18.10
CA LEU A 9 -16.77 -0.29 -18.68
C LEU A 9 -16.78 0.81 -17.60
N ASP A 10 -17.66 0.72 -16.61
CA ASP A 10 -17.71 1.67 -15.49
C ASP A 10 -16.44 1.58 -14.62
N LYS A 11 -15.95 0.37 -14.35
CA LYS A 11 -14.66 0.16 -13.65
C LYS A 11 -13.52 0.79 -14.47
N GLN A 12 -13.48 0.55 -15.78
CA GLN A 12 -12.49 1.13 -16.68
C GLN A 12 -12.50 2.66 -16.66
N ARG A 13 -13.67 3.29 -16.82
CA ARG A 13 -13.81 4.75 -16.80
C ARG A 13 -13.37 5.36 -15.46
N LYS A 14 -13.73 4.72 -14.34
CA LYS A 14 -13.30 5.16 -13.01
C LYS A 14 -11.79 5.09 -12.85
N LEU A 15 -11.16 4.00 -13.30
CA LEU A 15 -9.71 3.85 -13.27
C LEU A 15 -9.01 4.92 -14.11
N PHE A 16 -9.52 5.18 -15.32
CA PHE A 16 -8.94 6.16 -16.23
C PHE A 16 -9.02 7.58 -15.67
N SER A 17 -10.17 7.94 -15.08
CA SER A 17 -10.33 9.23 -14.39
C SER A 17 -9.34 9.40 -13.23
N GLN A 18 -9.11 8.34 -12.44
CA GLN A 18 -8.18 8.39 -11.31
C GLN A 18 -6.71 8.53 -11.76
N LEU A 19 -6.37 7.96 -12.91
CA LEU A 19 -5.03 8.01 -13.50
C LEU A 19 -4.81 9.24 -14.42
N GLY A 20 -5.83 10.09 -14.60
CA GLY A 20 -5.75 11.26 -15.50
C GLY A 20 -5.74 10.89 -16.99
N ILE A 21 -6.20 9.69 -17.35
CA ILE A 21 -6.30 9.23 -18.74
C ILE A 21 -7.64 9.68 -19.31
N THR A 22 -7.60 10.38 -20.44
CA THR A 22 -8.78 11.04 -21.03
C THR A 22 -9.38 10.32 -22.24
N LEU A 23 -8.68 9.33 -22.80
CA LEU A 23 -9.11 8.59 -23.98
C LEU A 23 -9.27 7.11 -23.65
N ASP A 24 -10.38 6.51 -24.07
CA ASP A 24 -10.60 5.06 -24.03
C ASP A 24 -10.77 4.51 -25.46
N ALA A 25 -10.64 3.19 -25.60
CA ALA A 25 -10.72 2.49 -26.90
C ALA A 25 -12.01 2.83 -27.65
N LEU A 26 -13.14 2.93 -26.93
CA LEU A 26 -14.43 3.29 -27.51
C LEU A 26 -14.44 4.73 -28.04
N THR A 27 -13.94 5.69 -27.26
CA THR A 27 -13.86 7.11 -27.66
C THR A 27 -12.95 7.28 -28.89
N ILE A 28 -11.88 6.49 -29.01
CA ILE A 28 -11.00 6.51 -30.18
C ILE A 28 -11.71 5.93 -31.40
N HIS A 29 -12.44 4.82 -31.23
CA HIS A 29 -13.19 4.17 -32.30
C HIS A 29 -14.35 5.05 -32.83
N GLU A 30 -15.08 5.72 -31.93
CA GLU A 30 -16.19 6.61 -32.29
C GLU A 30 -15.73 8.01 -32.75
N LYS A 31 -14.42 8.26 -32.84
CA LYS A 31 -13.89 9.57 -33.16
C LYS A 31 -14.01 9.87 -34.65
N GLU A 32 -14.93 10.77 -35.01
CA GLU A 32 -14.99 11.32 -36.36
C GLU A 32 -14.07 12.56 -36.51
N PHE A 33 -13.32 12.59 -37.62
CA PHE A 33 -12.45 13.71 -37.98
C PHE A 33 -13.06 14.53 -39.13
N SER A 34 -13.07 15.85 -39.01
CA SER A 34 -13.50 16.73 -40.09
C SER A 34 -12.50 16.70 -41.25
N MET A 35 -12.97 16.44 -42.48
CA MET A 35 -12.14 16.55 -43.67
C MET A 35 -11.83 18.00 -44.01
N LYS A 36 -10.58 18.30 -44.37
CA LYS A 36 -10.12 19.60 -44.86
C LYS A 36 -9.43 19.42 -46.22
N LEU A 37 -9.38 20.49 -47.02
CA LEU A 37 -8.81 20.48 -48.39
C LEU A 37 -7.35 19.95 -48.46
N ARG A 38 -6.61 20.06 -47.36
CA ARG A 38 -5.36 19.34 -47.12
C ARG A 38 -5.51 18.60 -45.79
N GLY A 39 -5.30 17.29 -45.82
CA GLY A 39 -5.41 16.41 -44.66
C GLY A 39 -4.64 15.11 -44.90
N TYR A 40 -4.61 14.29 -43.86
CA TYR A 40 -4.11 12.92 -43.95
C TYR A 40 -5.13 12.03 -44.67
N ASP A 41 -4.65 10.92 -45.23
CA ASP A 41 -5.52 9.89 -45.80
C ASP A 41 -6.35 9.26 -44.67
N ALA A 42 -7.66 9.12 -44.90
CA ALA A 42 -8.57 8.54 -43.92
C ALA A 42 -8.22 7.06 -43.64
N GLU A 43 -7.83 6.29 -44.66
CA GLU A 43 -7.50 4.87 -44.48
C GLU A 43 -6.20 4.67 -43.68
N GLU A 44 -5.21 5.54 -43.89
CA GLU A 44 -3.96 5.52 -43.13
C GLU A 44 -4.20 5.89 -41.67
N VAL A 45 -5.03 6.92 -41.42
CA VAL A 45 -5.43 7.33 -40.07
C VAL A 45 -6.20 6.21 -39.38
N ASP A 46 -7.19 5.61 -40.04
CA ASP A 46 -7.98 4.52 -39.45
C ASP A 46 -7.10 3.31 -39.10
N THR A 47 -6.19 2.91 -40.00
CA THR A 47 -5.24 1.81 -39.74
C THR A 47 -4.34 2.10 -38.54
N PHE A 48 -3.91 3.36 -38.39
CA PHE A 48 -3.15 3.79 -37.23
C PHE A 48 -4.00 3.77 -35.96
N LEU A 49 -5.23 4.29 -36.00
CA LEU A 49 -6.14 4.31 -34.86
C LEU A 49 -6.53 2.91 -34.40
N ASP A 50 -6.69 1.94 -35.30
CA ASP A 50 -6.88 0.52 -34.96
C ASP A 50 -5.71 -0.04 -34.14
N SER A 51 -4.48 0.37 -34.47
CA SER A 51 -3.28 -0.04 -33.72
C SER A 51 -3.25 0.63 -32.34
N VAL A 52 -3.59 1.92 -32.28
CA VAL A 52 -3.70 2.65 -31.01
C VAL A 52 -4.78 2.05 -30.12
N ILE A 53 -5.94 1.67 -30.67
CA ILE A 53 -7.02 1.02 -29.91
C ILE A 53 -6.51 -0.28 -29.26
N LYS A 54 -5.83 -1.14 -30.02
CA LYS A 54 -5.25 -2.39 -29.49
C LYS A 54 -4.27 -2.15 -28.34
N ASP A 55 -3.42 -1.13 -28.47
CA ASP A 55 -2.48 -0.77 -27.41
C ASP A 55 -3.20 -0.25 -26.15
N TYR A 56 -4.25 0.55 -26.31
CA TYR A 56 -5.07 1.02 -25.19
C TYR A 56 -5.80 -0.13 -24.47
N GLU A 57 -6.28 -1.14 -25.21
CA GLU A 57 -6.84 -2.36 -24.60
C GLU A 57 -5.76 -3.14 -23.82
N ARG A 58 -4.55 -3.25 -24.37
CA ARG A 58 -3.43 -3.92 -23.70
C ARG A 58 -2.96 -3.17 -22.45
N PHE A 59 -2.92 -1.84 -22.50
CA PHE A 59 -2.64 -1.02 -21.32
C PHE A 59 -3.70 -1.21 -20.26
N TYR A 60 -4.98 -1.27 -20.63
CA TYR A 60 -6.05 -1.56 -19.68
C TYR A 60 -5.86 -2.90 -18.96
N ALA A 61 -5.58 -3.97 -19.71
CA ALA A 61 -5.33 -5.29 -19.13
C ALA A 61 -4.13 -5.27 -18.17
N THR A 62 -3.05 -4.57 -18.55
CA THR A 62 -1.82 -4.47 -17.75
C THR A 62 -2.05 -3.67 -16.46
N ILE A 63 -2.75 -2.54 -16.54
CA ILE A 63 -3.07 -1.71 -15.37
C ILE A 63 -3.98 -2.48 -14.41
N ALA A 64 -4.99 -3.18 -14.92
CA ALA A 64 -5.88 -4.00 -14.09
C ALA A 64 -5.10 -5.09 -13.34
N ASP A 65 -4.26 -5.86 -14.04
CA ASP A 65 -3.40 -6.89 -13.44
C ASP A 65 -2.45 -6.33 -12.39
N LEU A 66 -1.81 -5.18 -12.66
CA LEU A 66 -0.94 -4.51 -11.69
C LEU A 66 -1.70 -4.03 -10.45
N MET A 67 -2.91 -3.51 -10.63
CA MET A 67 -3.74 -3.06 -9.51
C MET A 67 -4.24 -4.22 -8.66
N ASP A 68 -4.62 -5.33 -9.28
CA ASP A 68 -5.05 -6.54 -8.56
C ASP A 68 -3.87 -7.10 -7.76
N LYS A 69 -2.68 -7.21 -8.37
CA LYS A 69 -1.43 -7.60 -7.66
C LYS A 69 -1.08 -6.64 -6.52
N TRP A 70 -1.24 -5.33 -6.73
CA TRP A 70 -0.98 -4.34 -5.68
C TRP A 70 -1.95 -4.52 -4.51
N GLN A 71 -3.23 -4.78 -4.78
CA GLN A 71 -4.22 -5.04 -3.72
C GLN A 71 -3.90 -6.32 -2.95
N GLU A 72 -3.53 -7.41 -3.64
CA GLU A 72 -3.09 -8.65 -3.00
C GLU A 72 -1.89 -8.42 -2.07
N GLN A 73 -0.86 -7.71 -2.54
CA GLN A 73 0.31 -7.38 -1.72
C GLN A 73 -0.05 -6.49 -0.51
N GLN A 74 -0.94 -5.52 -0.66
CA GLN A 74 -1.39 -4.71 0.48
C GLN A 74 -2.16 -5.55 1.51
N LEU A 75 -2.94 -6.54 1.07
CA LEU A 75 -3.63 -7.47 1.96
C LEU A 75 -2.62 -8.32 2.74
N GLU A 76 -1.66 -8.93 2.04
CA GLU A 76 -0.61 -9.75 2.65
C GLU A 76 0.21 -8.95 3.67
N LEU A 77 0.63 -7.73 3.32
CA LEU A 77 1.33 -6.83 4.25
C LEU A 77 0.50 -6.50 5.49
N ARG A 78 -0.82 -6.35 5.33
CA ARG A 78 -1.72 -6.09 6.46
C ARG A 78 -1.83 -7.31 7.37
N GLU A 79 -1.99 -8.50 6.81
CA GLU A 79 -2.04 -9.75 7.56
C GLU A 79 -0.73 -10.01 8.31
N LEU A 80 0.42 -9.84 7.65
CA LEU A 80 1.73 -9.97 8.27
C LEU A 80 1.92 -8.97 9.41
N LYS A 81 1.47 -7.73 9.21
CA LYS A 81 1.53 -6.68 10.24
C LYS A 81 0.63 -7.03 11.43
N GLU A 82 -0.57 -7.55 11.20
CA GLU A 82 -1.46 -8.01 12.26
C GLU A 82 -0.86 -9.20 13.03
N GLN A 83 -0.24 -10.16 12.35
CA GLN A 83 0.50 -11.28 12.97
C GLN A 83 1.69 -10.78 13.79
N SER A 84 2.49 -9.84 13.27
CA SER A 84 3.62 -9.26 14.01
C SER A 84 3.17 -8.45 15.22
N LYS A 85 2.03 -7.76 15.12
CA LYS A 85 1.45 -6.97 16.21
C LYS A 85 0.87 -7.88 17.30
N ALA A 86 0.27 -9.00 16.92
CA ALA A 86 -0.19 -10.02 17.85
C ALA A 86 0.98 -10.72 18.57
N ALA A 87 2.07 -11.03 17.86
CA ALA A 87 3.30 -11.58 18.45
C ALA A 87 4.04 -10.59 19.36
N ALA A 88 4.01 -9.30 19.05
CA ALA A 88 4.57 -8.24 19.90
C ALA A 88 3.66 -7.86 21.08
N ALA A 89 2.38 -8.21 21.04
CA ALA A 89 1.42 -7.98 22.14
C ALA A 89 1.48 -9.07 23.22
N THR A 90 2.11 -10.21 22.94
CA THR A 90 2.58 -11.11 23.99
C THR A 90 3.95 -10.64 24.47
N PRO A 91 4.10 -10.10 25.69
CA PRO A 91 5.42 -9.89 26.25
C PRO A 91 6.21 -11.21 26.16
N PRO A 92 7.49 -11.19 25.77
CA PRO A 92 8.30 -12.38 25.82
C PRO A 92 8.39 -12.77 27.30
N VAL A 93 7.65 -13.82 27.68
CA VAL A 93 7.84 -14.50 28.95
C VAL A 93 9.18 -15.22 28.86
N ILE A 94 10.26 -14.45 29.05
CA ILE A 94 11.59 -15.01 29.20
C ILE A 94 11.61 -15.65 30.60
N ARG A 95 11.44 -16.98 30.63
CA ARG A 95 11.59 -17.84 31.82
C ARG A 95 10.52 -17.70 32.92
N GLY A 96 9.24 -17.57 32.55
CA GLY A 96 8.13 -17.66 33.51
C GLY A 96 8.11 -16.55 34.58
N VAL A 97 8.83 -15.45 34.34
CA VAL A 97 8.80 -14.25 35.17
C VAL A 97 8.10 -13.17 34.35
N ASP A 98 7.02 -12.62 34.90
CA ASP A 98 6.27 -11.52 34.29
C ASP A 98 7.18 -10.26 34.24
N PRO A 99 7.28 -9.57 33.09
CA PRO A 99 8.05 -8.34 32.99
C PRO A 99 7.65 -7.25 33.98
N GLN A 100 6.35 -7.15 34.34
CA GLN A 100 5.89 -6.17 35.34
C GLN A 100 6.39 -6.52 36.74
N ASP A 101 6.39 -7.81 37.10
CA ASP A 101 6.91 -8.26 38.39
C ASP A 101 8.41 -7.96 38.52
N LEU A 102 9.17 -8.08 37.42
CA LEU A 102 10.59 -7.76 37.40
C LEU A 102 10.84 -6.26 37.59
N GLU A 103 10.06 -5.40 36.93
CA GLU A 103 10.12 -3.94 37.10
C GLU A 103 9.81 -3.53 38.55
N ASP A 104 8.79 -4.11 39.16
CA ASP A 104 8.41 -3.85 40.55
C ASP A 104 9.51 -4.29 41.55
N ILE A 105 10.13 -5.45 41.31
CA ILE A 105 11.24 -5.95 42.12
C ILE A 105 12.46 -5.02 42.00
N VAL A 106 12.80 -4.58 40.78
CA VAL A 106 13.91 -3.66 40.53
C VAL A 106 13.66 -2.32 41.21
N ALA A 107 12.47 -1.73 41.06
CA ALA A 107 12.13 -0.45 41.68
C ALA A 107 12.23 -0.49 43.22
N ARG A 108 11.78 -1.59 43.84
CA ARG A 108 11.91 -1.80 45.30
C ARG A 108 13.37 -1.95 45.72
N LEU A 109 14.18 -2.69 44.95
CA LEU A 109 15.61 -2.86 45.22
C LEU A 109 16.36 -1.53 45.11
N GLU A 110 16.05 -0.72 44.09
CA GLU A 110 16.63 0.60 43.91
C GLU A 110 16.28 1.55 45.07
N GLY A 111 15.02 1.54 45.52
CA GLY A 111 14.59 2.32 46.68
C GLY A 111 15.33 1.91 47.96
N ASN A 112 15.44 0.60 48.21
CA ASN A 112 16.19 0.08 49.37
C ASN A 112 17.68 0.41 49.29
N LEU A 113 18.29 0.27 48.10
CA LEU A 113 19.69 0.60 47.89
C LEU A 113 19.96 2.10 48.09
N ARG A 114 19.03 2.96 47.67
CA ARG A 114 19.11 4.41 47.89
C ARG A 114 19.07 4.74 49.38
N MET A 115 18.17 4.12 50.13
CA MET A 115 18.11 4.28 51.60
C MET A 115 19.38 3.79 52.29
N LEU A 116 19.98 2.69 51.80
CA LEU A 116 21.22 2.16 52.35
C LEU A 116 22.42 3.08 52.02
N LYS A 117 22.44 3.63 50.81
CA LYS A 117 23.46 4.59 50.35
C LYS A 117 23.41 5.89 51.15
N ASP A 118 22.23 6.37 51.51
CA ASP A 118 22.06 7.58 52.35
C ASP A 118 22.43 7.34 53.81
N LYS A 119 22.28 6.09 54.29
CA LYS A 119 22.68 5.67 55.64
C LYS A 119 24.16 5.30 55.75
N LEU A 120 24.87 5.15 54.64
CA LEU A 120 26.29 4.88 54.65
C LEU A 120 27.03 6.19 54.98
N PRO A 121 27.75 6.30 56.12
CA PRO A 121 28.60 7.46 56.35
C PRO A 121 29.60 7.53 55.20
N ARG A 122 29.77 8.72 54.61
CA ARG A 122 30.87 8.98 53.69
C ARG A 122 32.14 8.64 54.45
N THR A 123 32.74 7.49 54.16
CA THR A 123 34.07 7.17 54.63
C THR A 123 34.98 8.16 53.91
N GLU A 124 35.23 9.28 54.57
CA GLU A 124 36.26 10.21 54.17
C GLU A 124 37.56 9.44 54.02
N LYS A 125 38.23 9.76 52.93
CA LYS A 125 39.53 9.24 52.54
C LYS A 125 40.47 9.26 53.75
N TYR A 126 40.89 8.09 54.19
CA TYR A 126 42.16 7.96 54.88
C TYR A 126 43.22 7.75 53.81
N LEU A 127 43.88 8.85 53.45
CA LEU A 127 45.29 9.04 53.06
C LEU A 127 45.44 10.37 52.31
#